data_AF-A0A944NG97-F1
#
_entry.id   AF-A0A944NG97-F1
#
_cell.length_a   1.000
_cell.length_b   1.000
_cell.length_c   1.000
_cell.angle_alpha   90.00
_cell.angle_beta   90.00
_cell.angle_gamma   90.00
#
_symmetry.space_group_name_H-M   'P 1'
#
loop_
_entity.id
_entity.type
_entity.pdbx_description
1 polymer ?
#
loop_
_entity_poly.entity_id
_entity_poly.type
_entity_poly.pdbx_seq_one_letter_code
_entity_poly.pdbx_strand_id
1 'polypeptide(L)'
;MTKTTKKKIISFSLIIFGILVLIAGIIMVQTGFATFDDDEPRVGLYIGGIFTIIGGVFSTVGGIVFLNFNSLKKNVLRTVGKIADAVEEERIQEKK
;
A
#
# COMPACT_ATOMS: atom_id res chain seq x y z
N MET A 1 -27.24 -8.08 -7.01
CA MET A 1 -25.87 -7.97 -7.58
C MET A 1 -25.09 -6.71 -7.14
N THR A 2 -25.63 -5.83 -6.28
CA THR A 2 -25.06 -4.49 -6.04
C THR A 2 -24.19 -4.34 -4.77
N LYS A 3 -24.41 -5.14 -3.72
CA LYS A 3 -23.70 -5.00 -2.42
C LYS A 3 -22.24 -5.46 -2.45
N THR A 4 -21.95 -6.57 -3.13
CA THR A 4 -20.62 -7.21 -3.17
C THR A 4 -19.64 -6.43 -4.04
N THR A 5 -20.08 -5.91 -5.18
CA THR A 5 -19.26 -5.08 -6.08
C THR A 5 -18.90 -3.73 -5.45
N LYS A 6 -19.86 -3.07 -4.79
CA LYS A 6 -19.60 -1.82 -4.05
C LYS A 6 -18.56 -2.01 -2.94
N LYS A 7 -18.65 -3.11 -2.19
CA LYS A 7 -17.70 -3.43 -1.11
C LYS A 7 -16.29 -3.72 -1.63
N LYS A 8 -16.15 -4.36 -2.80
CA LYS A 8 -14.86 -4.52 -3.51
C LYS A 8 -14.24 -3.18 -3.91
N ILE A 9 -15.02 -2.27 -4.49
CA ILE A 9 -14.54 -0.95 -4.95
C ILE A 9 -14.06 -0.12 -3.76
N ILE A 10 -14.84 -0.08 -2.67
CA ILE A 10 -14.49 0.64 -1.45
C ILE A 10 -13.18 0.11 -0.85
N SER A 11 -13.03 -1.22 -0.79
CA SER A 11 -11.80 -1.85 -0.31
C SER A 11 -10.57 -1.46 -1.13
N PHE A 12 -10.71 -1.42 -2.45
CA PHE A 12 -9.62 -1.08 -3.36
C PHE A 12 -9.25 0.41 -3.23
N SER A 13 -10.25 1.28 -3.11
CA SER A 13 -10.05 2.71 -2.87
C SER A 13 -9.37 2.97 -1.52
N LEU A 14 -9.72 2.22 -0.46
CA LEU A 14 -9.06 2.30 0.85
C LEU A 14 -7.57 1.93 0.78
N ILE A 15 -7.22 0.89 0.01
CA ILE A 15 -5.81 0.50 -0.18
C ILE A 15 -5.04 1.58 -0.94
N ILE A 16 -5.58 2.08 -2.05
CA ILE A 16 -4.92 3.13 -2.85
C ILE A 16 -4.71 4.38 -2.00
N PHE A 17 -5.73 4.80 -1.26
CA PHE A 17 -5.65 5.98 -0.40
C PHE A 17 -4.64 5.77 0.74
N GLY A 18 -4.64 4.58 1.36
CA GLY A 18 -3.66 4.21 2.38
C GLY A 18 -2.22 4.27 1.89
N ILE A 19 -1.95 3.79 0.67
CA ILE A 19 -0.62 3.86 0.04
C ILE A 19 -0.21 5.30 -0.24
N LEU A 20 -1.11 6.13 -0.78
CA LEU A 20 -0.81 7.55 -1.04
C LEU A 20 -0.48 8.31 0.25
N VAL A 21 -1.26 8.07 1.32
CA VAL A 21 -1.04 8.67 2.64
C VAL A 21 0.28 8.19 3.25
N LEU A 22 0.63 6.90 3.08
CA LEU A 22 1.92 6.35 3.49
C LEU A 22 3.08 7.03 2.77
N ILE A 23 3.01 7.16 1.43
CA ILE A 23 4.05 7.81 0.64
C ILE A 23 4.23 9.27 1.09
N ALA A 24 3.13 9.99 1.28
CA ALA A 24 3.17 11.38 1.77
C ALA A 24 3.80 11.48 3.18
N GLY A 25 3.42 10.58 4.09
CA GLY A 25 4.01 10.51 5.43
C GLY A 25 5.50 10.19 5.42
N ILE A 26 5.92 9.21 4.62
CA ILE A 26 7.34 8.83 4.47
C ILE A 26 8.15 9.98 3.88
N ILE A 27 7.65 10.64 2.81
CA ILE A 27 8.32 11.80 2.22
C ILE A 27 8.50 12.87 3.29
N MET A 28 7.45 13.19 4.05
CA MET A 28 7.50 14.22 5.09
C MET A 28 8.47 13.88 6.24
N VAL A 29 8.60 12.60 6.62
CA VAL A 29 9.60 12.14 7.59
C VAL A 29 11.02 12.25 7.03
N GLN A 30 11.23 11.85 5.77
CA GLN A 30 12.56 11.83 5.16
C GLN A 30 13.07 13.23 4.78
N THR A 31 12.19 14.11 4.34
CA THR A 31 12.57 15.48 3.96
C THR A 31 12.62 16.42 5.16
N GLY A 32 12.02 16.05 6.30
CA GLY A 32 11.86 16.93 7.46
C GLY A 32 10.95 18.14 7.21
N PHE A 33 10.46 18.31 5.98
CA PHE A 33 9.60 19.39 5.52
C PHE A 33 8.13 18.92 5.62
N ALA A 34 7.52 19.12 6.77
CA ALA A 34 6.10 19.47 6.79
C ALA A 34 6.06 20.98 6.61
N THR A 35 5.38 21.47 5.58
CA THR A 35 5.30 22.90 5.23
C THR A 35 4.53 23.71 6.30
N PHE A 36 5.14 23.94 7.46
CA PHE A 36 4.68 24.81 8.54
C PHE A 36 5.92 25.37 9.24
N ASP A 37 6.38 26.54 8.76
CA ASP A 37 7.42 27.43 9.29
C ASP A 37 8.76 26.84 9.77
N ASP A 38 9.84 27.44 9.27
CA ASP A 38 11.23 26.93 9.24
C ASP A 38 11.93 26.73 10.61
N ASP A 39 11.27 26.95 11.75
CA ASP A 39 11.95 27.05 13.05
C ASP A 39 12.01 25.73 13.85
N GLU A 40 11.25 24.68 13.51
CA GLU A 40 11.27 23.44 14.29
C GLU A 40 11.27 22.14 13.44
N PRO A 41 12.45 21.57 13.13
CA PRO A 41 12.57 20.31 12.38
C PRO A 41 11.90 19.10 13.07
N ARG A 42 11.52 19.23 14.35
CA ARG A 42 10.78 18.21 15.10
C ARG A 42 9.30 18.12 14.69
N VAL A 43 8.70 19.22 14.22
CA VAL A 43 7.27 19.26 13.86
C VAL A 43 7.02 18.44 12.60
N GLY A 44 7.91 18.53 11.60
CA GLY A 44 7.81 17.74 10.37
C GLY A 44 7.90 16.23 10.57
N LEU A 45 8.79 15.81 11.48
CA LEU A 45 8.93 14.40 11.89
C LEU A 45 7.69 13.88 12.61
N TYR A 46 7.11 14.69 13.51
CA TYR A 46 5.90 14.33 14.25
C TYR A 46 4.67 14.21 13.32
N ILE A 47 4.47 15.19 12.44
CA ILE A 47 3.36 15.17 11.48
C ILE A 47 3.54 14.04 10.47
N GLY A 48 4.74 13.87 9.91
CA GLY A 48 5.05 12.78 8.99
C GLY A 48 4.84 11.40 9.62
N GLY A 49 5.21 11.25 10.90
CA GLY A 49 4.92 10.05 11.68
C GLY A 49 3.42 9.75 11.81
N ILE A 50 2.61 10.77 12.12
CA ILE A 50 1.14 10.63 12.20
C ILE A 50 0.57 10.21 10.84
N PHE A 51 0.97 10.85 9.75
CA PHE A 51 0.52 10.49 8.40
C PHE A 51 0.89 9.04 8.06
N THR A 52 2.10 8.60 8.44
CA THR A 52 2.57 7.23 8.21
C THR A 52 1.72 6.21 8.99
N ILE A 53 1.38 6.49 10.25
CA ILE A 53 0.51 5.65 11.07
C ILE A 53 -0.90 5.55 10.45
N ILE A 54 -1.48 6.69 10.05
CA ILE A 54 -2.81 6.74 9.43
C ILE A 54 -2.82 5.95 8.13
N GLY A 55 -1.84 6.17 7.24
CA GLY A 55 -1.73 5.43 5.98
C GLY A 55 -1.56 3.93 6.19
N GLY A 56 -0.81 3.54 7.23
CA GLY A 56 -0.69 2.15 7.68
C GLY A 56 -2.04 1.54 8.06
N VAL A 57 -2.82 2.21 8.92
CA VAL A 57 -4.15 1.75 9.34
C VAL A 57 -5.09 1.60 8.15
N PHE A 58 -5.14 2.59 7.25
CA PHE A 58 -5.97 2.53 6.03
C PHE A 58 -5.58 1.33 5.15
N SER A 59 -4.28 1.08 4.98
CA SER A 59 -3.77 -0.04 4.18
C SER A 59 -4.08 -1.39 4.83
N THR A 60 -3.95 -1.52 6.15
CA THR A 60 -4.27 -2.76 6.88
C THR A 60 -5.76 -3.06 6.81
N VAL A 61 -6.63 -2.08 7.07
CA VAL A 61 -8.09 -2.26 6.99
C VAL A 61 -8.52 -2.56 5.55
N GLY A 62 -8.00 -1.81 4.58
CA GLY A 62 -8.23 -2.05 3.16
C GLY A 62 -7.78 -3.45 2.73
N GLY A 63 -6.61 -3.90 3.20
CA GLY A 63 -6.04 -5.22 2.94
C GLY A 63 -6.85 -6.36 3.53
N ILE A 64 -7.30 -6.24 4.78
CA ILE A 64 -8.17 -7.25 5.44
C ILE A 64 -9.47 -7.39 4.65
N VAL A 65 -10.11 -6.27 4.29
CA VAL A 65 -11.35 -6.28 3.51
C VAL A 65 -11.11 -6.88 2.11
N PHE A 66 -9.96 -6.59 1.49
CA PHE A 66 -9.58 -7.11 0.19
C PHE A 66 -9.35 -8.63 0.21
N LEU A 67 -8.62 -9.13 1.21
CA LEU A 67 -8.35 -10.55 1.41
C LEU A 67 -9.61 -11.36 1.71
N ASN A 68 -10.63 -10.73 2.29
CA ASN A 68 -11.93 -11.33 2.53
C ASN A 68 -12.70 -11.65 1.23
N PHE A 69 -12.27 -11.11 0.08
CA PHE A 69 -12.82 -11.46 -1.23
C PHE A 69 -12.04 -12.59 -1.89
N ASN A 70 -12.52 -13.81 -1.73
CA ASN A 70 -11.90 -15.05 -2.24
C ASN A 70 -11.53 -14.99 -3.75
N SER A 71 -12.39 -14.35 -4.57
CA SER A 71 -12.15 -14.19 -6.01
C SER A 71 -11.00 -13.22 -6.34
N LEU A 72 -10.80 -12.15 -5.56
CA LEU A 72 -9.70 -11.21 -5.78
C LEU A 72 -8.39 -11.77 -5.26
N LYS A 73 -8.41 -12.36 -4.05
CA LYS A 73 -7.27 -13.05 -3.45
C LYS A 73 -6.69 -14.12 -4.39
N LYS A 74 -7.57 -14.95 -4.97
CA LYS A 74 -7.15 -16.00 -5.91
C LYS A 74 -6.50 -15.44 -7.17
N ASN A 75 -7.04 -14.35 -7.73
CA ASN A 75 -6.48 -13.73 -8.93
C ASN A 75 -5.11 -13.09 -8.65
N VAL A 76 -4.95 -12.36 -7.55
CA VAL A 76 -3.66 -11.75 -7.18
C VAL A 76 -2.59 -12.80 -6.91
N LEU A 77 -2.89 -13.83 -6.11
CA LEU A 77 -1.95 -14.92 -5.83
C LEU A 77 -1.52 -15.65 -7.11
N ARG A 78 -2.44 -15.84 -8.06
CA ARG A 78 -2.13 -16.49 -9.34
C ARG A 78 -1.25 -15.61 -10.23
N THR A 79 -1.46 -14.30 -10.22
CA THR A 79 -0.60 -13.37 -10.97
C THR A 79 0.80 -13.30 -10.37
N VAL A 80 0.91 -13.18 -9.04
CA VAL A 80 2.21 -13.16 -8.34
C VAL A 80 2.95 -14.48 -8.53
N GLY A 81 2.25 -15.62 -8.43
CA GLY A 81 2.84 -16.94 -8.68
C GLY A 81 3.38 -17.09 -10.11
N LYS A 82 2.65 -16.59 -11.13
CA LYS A 82 3.14 -16.58 -12.51
C LYS A 82 4.39 -15.72 -12.72
N ILE A 83 4.46 -14.57 -12.05
CA ILE A 83 5.64 -13.70 -12.11
C ILE A 83 6.83 -14.40 -11.45
N ALA A 84 6.62 -15.03 -10.29
CA ALA A 84 7.65 -15.80 -9.60
C ALA A 84 8.14 -16.99 -10.44
N ASP A 85 7.23 -17.74 -11.06
CA ASP A 85 7.59 -18.86 -11.95
C ASP A 85 8.38 -18.37 -13.16
N ALA A 86 7.98 -17.26 -13.79
CA ALA A 86 8.71 -16.68 -14.91
C ALA A 86 10.13 -16.23 -14.52
N VAL A 87 10.28 -15.61 -13.35
CA VAL A 87 11.59 -15.22 -12.81
C VAL A 87 12.46 -16.45 -12.52
N GLU A 88 11.89 -17.53 -11.99
CA GLU A 88 12.62 -18.77 -11.73
C GLU A 88 13.07 -19.43 -13.04
N GLU A 89 12.21 -19.46 -14.07
CA GLU A 89 12.55 -19.96 -15.40
C GLU A 89 13.68 -19.15 -16.06
N GLU A 90 13.65 -17.81 -15.97
CA GLU A 90 14.74 -16.95 -16.44
C GLU A 90 16.05 -17.26 -15.71
N ARG A 91 16.01 -17.47 -14.39
CA ARG A 91 17.18 -17.79 -13.56
C ARG A 91 17.78 -19.17 -13.88
N ILE A 92 16.96 -20.12 -14.29
CA ILE A 92 17.41 -21.45 -14.74
C ILE A 92 18.02 -21.34 -16.14
N GLN A 93 17.49 -20.49 -17.02
CA GLN A 93 18.06 -20.27 -18.34
C GLN A 93 19.38 -19.50 -18.31
N GLU A 94 19.56 -18.51 -17.43
CA GLU A 94 20.85 -17.81 -17.25
C GLU A 94 21.97 -18.72 -16.72
N LYS A 95 21.63 -19.79 -16.02
CA LYS A 95 22.59 -20.77 -15.47
C LYS A 95 22.94 -21.90 -16.45
N LYS A 96 22.34 -21.92 -17.64
CA LYS A 96 22.50 -22.95 -18.65
C LYS A 96 23.40 -22.48 -19.78
#